data_AF-A0A0S2JXY4-F1
#
_entry.id   AF-A0A0S2JXY4-F1
#
_cell.length_a   1.000
_cell.length_b   1.000
_cell.length_c   1.000
_cell.angle_alpha   90.00
_cell.angle_beta   90.00
_cell.angle_gamma   90.00
#
_symmetry.space_group_name_H-M   'P 1'
#
loop_
_entity.id
_entity.type
_entity.pdbx_description
1 polymer ?
#
loop_
_entity_poly.entity_id
_entity_poly.type
_entity_poly.pdbx_seq_one_letter_code
_entity_poly.pdbx_strand_id
1 'polypeptide(L)' 'MLLLVSFLLILHCAIAYQCYLSTHKKGYPTFVFTLLSLIPYFNLVVWVYLLFLPNLNEQTQMHQSSN' A
#
# COMPACT_ATOMS: atom_id res chain seq x y z
N MET A 1 15.19 8.35 23.95
CA MET A 1 13.95 7.55 23.84
C MET A 1 12.93 8.21 22.91
N LEU A 2 12.59 9.49 23.12
CA LEU A 2 11.65 10.23 22.26
C LEU A 2 12.06 10.27 20.78
N LEU A 3 13.34 10.49 20.46
CA LEU A 3 13.81 10.49 19.06
C LEU A 3 13.54 9.17 18.32
N LEU A 4 13.73 8.03 18.99
CA LEU A 4 13.47 6.71 18.42
C LEU A 4 11.97 6.51 18.17
N VAL A 5 11.13 6.92 19.13
CA VAL A 5 9.67 6.83 19.03
C VAL A 5 9.15 7.73 17.90
N SER A 6 9.63 8.98 17.82
CA SER A 6 9.28 9.90 16.74
C SER A 6 9.72 9.36 15.38
N PHE A 7 10.92 8.79 15.28
CA PHE A 7 11.42 8.18 14.05
C PHE A 7 10.54 7.00 13.61
N LEU A 8 10.21 6.10 14.53
CA LEU A 8 9.32 4.96 14.27
C LEU A 8 7.92 5.41 13.81
N LEU A 9 7.39 6.49 14.40
CA LEU A 9 6.08 7.03 14.04
C LEU A 9 6.08 7.67 12.64
N ILE A 10 7.14 8.42 12.30
CA ILE A 10 7.34 8.97 10.95
C ILE A 10 7.44 7.84 9.93
N LEU A 11 8.23 6.81 10.21
CA LEU A 11 8.37 5.66 9.33
C LEU A 11 7.04 4.93 9.13
N HIS A 12 6.26 4.78 10.20
CA HIS A 12 4.92 4.19 10.13
C HIS A 12 3.99 4.98 9.22
N CYS A 13 3.96 6.31 9.36
CA CYS A 13 3.18 7.20 8.49
C CYS A 13 3.66 7.15 7.03
N ALA A 14 4.97 7.11 6.80
CA ALA A 14 5.54 7.02 5.46
C ALA A 14 5.13 5.73 4.74
N ILE A 15 5.17 4.58 5.43
CA ILE A 15 4.76 3.29 4.88
C ILE A 15 3.25 3.28 4.58
N ALA A 16 2.42 3.79 5.50
CA ALA A 16 0.98 3.89 5.27
C ALA A 16 0.64 4.77 4.05
N TYR A 17 1.33 5.90 3.90
CA TYR A 17 1.18 6.79 2.74
C TYR A 17 1.61 6.10 1.43
N GLN A 18 2.73 5.36 1.44
CA GLN A 18 3.15 4.59 0.26
C GLN A 18 2.16 3.47 -0.09
N CYS A 19 1.60 2.79 0.91
CA CYS A 19 0.56 1.79 0.69
C CYS A 19 -0.68 2.42 0.05
N TYR A 20 -1.14 3.57 0.57
CA TYR A 20 -2.25 4.35 0.00
C TYR A 20 -2.01 4.72 -1.47
N LEU A 21 -0.83 5.25 -1.79
CA LEU A 21 -0.51 5.63 -3.17
C LEU A 21 -0.42 4.40 -4.09
N SER A 22 0.13 3.29 -3.59
CA SER A 22 0.30 2.05 -4.36
C SER A 22 -1.03 1.36 -4.65
N THR A 23 -1.96 1.30 -3.67
CA THR A 23 -3.30 0.75 -3.87
C THR A 23 -4.10 1.60 -4.84
N HIS A 24 -4.02 2.93 -4.69
CA HIS A 24 -4.70 3.86 -5.58
C HIS A 24 -4.21 3.73 -7.03
N LYS A 25 -2.90 3.61 -7.24
CA LYS A 25 -2.32 3.38 -8.57
C LYS A 25 -2.70 2.03 -9.16
N LYS A 26 -2.70 0.98 -8.35
CA LYS A 26 -3.00 -0.39 -8.80
C LYS A 26 -4.51 -0.68 -8.92
N GLY A 27 -5.39 0.18 -8.42
CA GLY A 27 -6.84 0.02 -8.48
C GLY A 27 -7.44 -0.89 -7.38
N TYR A 28 -6.69 -1.14 -6.30
CA TYR A 28 -7.17 -1.93 -5.16
C TYR A 28 -7.98 -1.07 -4.17
N PRO A 29 -8.88 -1.66 -3.36
CA PRO A 29 -9.66 -0.94 -2.36
C PRO A 29 -8.75 -0.34 -1.27
N THR A 30 -8.36 0.92 -1.47
CA THR A 30 -7.42 1.64 -0.63
C THR A 30 -7.81 1.64 0.85
N PHE A 31 -9.10 1.76 1.16
CA PHE A 31 -9.59 1.79 2.55
C PHE A 31 -9.16 0.56 3.37
N VAL A 32 -9.31 -0.65 2.82
CA VAL A 32 -8.99 -1.90 3.52
C VAL A 32 -7.50 -2.02 3.76
N PHE A 33 -6.70 -1.72 2.73
CA PHE A 33 -5.25 -1.77 2.81
C PHE A 33 -4.67 -0.70 3.75
N THR A 34 -5.24 0.51 3.74
CA THR A 34 -4.84 1.59 4.65
C THR A 34 -5.17 1.24 6.09
N LEU A 35 -6.36 0.67 6.37
CA LEU A 35 -6.75 0.23 7.71
C LEU A 35 -5.84 -0.88 8.23
N LEU A 36 -5.48 -1.84 7.38
CA LEU A 36 -4.53 -2.90 7.70
C LEU A 36 -3.11 -2.34 7.95
N SER A 37 -2.68 -1.35 7.16
CA SER A 37 -1.37 -0.70 7.33
C SER A 37 -1.28 0.20 8.57
N LEU A 38 -2.42 0.58 9.16
CA LEU A 38 -2.49 1.36 10.38
C LEU A 38 -2.12 0.52 11.62
N ILE A 39 -2.24 -0.80 11.51
CA ILE A 39 -1.86 -1.73 12.58
C ILE A 39 -0.32 -1.80 12.63
N PRO A 40 0.31 -1.57 13.79
CA PRO A 40 1.76 -1.70 13.95
C PRO A 40 2.24 -3.07 13.47
N TYR A 41 3.40 -3.13 12.82
CA TYR A 41 4.02 -4.32 12.20
C TYR A 41 3.33 -4.84 10.92
N PHE A 42 2.01 -4.70 10.78
CA PHE A 42 1.30 -5.09 9.56
C PHE A 42 1.61 -4.16 8.38
N ASN A 43 2.04 -2.92 8.65
CA ASN A 43 2.45 -1.96 7.63
C ASN A 43 3.49 -2.53 6.64
N LEU A 44 4.52 -3.24 7.12
CA LEU A 44 5.56 -3.85 6.30
C LEU A 44 5.03 -5.03 5.47
N VAL A 45 4.20 -5.87 6.08
CA VAL A 45 3.59 -7.03 5.39
C VAL A 45 2.71 -6.54 4.25
N VAL A 46 1.85 -5.55 4.52
CA VAL A 46 0.96 -4.95 3.53
C VAL A 46 1.73 -4.29 2.40
N TRP A 47 2.81 -3.58 2.72
CA TRP A 47 3.65 -2.93 1.72
C TRP A 47 4.33 -3.93 0.78
N VAL A 48 4.93 -4.99 1.34
CA VAL A 48 5.51 -6.08 0.55
C VAL A 48 4.45 -6.79 -0.27
N TYR A 49 3.26 -7.02 0.29
CA TYR A 49 2.14 -7.62 -0.42
C TYR A 49 1.76 -6.77 -1.65
N LEU A 50 1.60 -5.46 -1.49
CA LEU A 50 1.31 -4.52 -2.59
C LEU A 50 2.39 -4.49 -3.68
N LEU A 51 3.65 -4.68 -3.33
CA LEU A 51 4.75 -4.83 -4.30
C LEU A 51 4.56 -6.07 -5.18
N PHE A 52 4.14 -7.19 -4.60
CA PHE A 52 3.91 -8.45 -5.31
C PHE A 52 2.57 -8.53 -6.03
N LEU A 53 1.54 -7.79 -5.62
CA LEU A 53 0.25 -7.82 -6.30
C LEU A 53 0.37 -7.29 -7.74
N PRO A 54 -0.25 -7.93 -8.74
CA PRO A 54 -0.31 -7.39 -10.09
C PRO A 54 -1.14 -6.11 -10.14
N ASN A 55 -0.87 -5.25 -11.11
CA ASN A 55 -1.65 -4.02 -11.31
C ASN A 55 -3.00 -4.36 -11.96
N LEU A 56 -4.12 -4.14 -11.26
CA LEU A 56 -5.46 -4.44 -11.79
C LEU A 56 -5.81 -3.49 -12.94
N ASN A 57 -5.38 -2.23 -12.87
CA ASN A 57 -5.65 -1.25 -13.92
C ASN A 57 -4.98 -1.64 -15.25
N GLU A 58 -3.82 -2.30 -15.21
CA GLU A 58 -3.13 -2.78 -16.42
C GLU A 58 -3.82 -4.02 -17.02
N GLN A 59 -4.41 -4.89 -16.20
CA GLN A 59 -5.12 -6.08 -16.70
C GLN A 59 -6.43 -5.72 -17.40
N THR A 60 -7.17 -4.71 -16.90
CA THR A 60 -8.39 -4.23 -17.55
C THR A 60 -8.11 -3.66 -18.95
N GLN A 61 -6.95 -3.01 -19.16
CA GLN A 61 -6.58 -2.48 -20.48
C GLN A 61 -6.13 -3.56 -21.47
N MET A 62 -5.45 -4.61 -21.01
CA MET A 62 -5.07 -5.75 -21.85
C MET A 62 -6.29 -6.52 -22.39
N HIS A 63 -7.39 -6.60 -21.63
CA HIS A 63 -8.60 -7.28 -22.09
C HIS A 63 -9.44 -6.45 -23.09
N GLN A 64 -9.31 -5.11 -23.08
CA GLN A 64 -10.02 -4.24 -24.02
C GLN A 64 -9.29 -4.04 -25.37
N SER A 65 -7.98 -4.27 -25.46
CA SER A 65 -7.24 -4.13 -26.72
C SER A 65 -7.35 -5.34 -27.67
N SER A 66 -8.01 -6.41 -27.24
CA SER A 66 -8.23 -7.64 -28.01
C SER A 66 -9.71 -7.87 -28.33
N ASN A 67 -10.46 -6.79 -28.60
CA ASN A 67 -11.81 -6.85 -29.15
C ASN A 67 -12.00 -5.76 -30.20
#